data_AF-A0A1H0S759-F1
#
_entry.id   AF-A0A1H0S759-F1
#
_cell.length_a   1.000
_cell.length_b   1.000
_cell.length_c   1.000
_cell.angle_alpha   90.00
_cell.angle_beta   90.00
_cell.angle_gamma   90.00
#
_symmetry.space_group_name_H-M   'P 1'
#
loop_
_entity.id
_entity.type
_entity.pdbx_description
1 polymer ?
#
loop_
_entity_poly.entity_id
_entity_poly.type
_entity_poly.pdbx_seq_one_letter_code
_entity_poly.pdbx_strand_id
1 'polypeptide(L)'
;MIKIALLGAESTGKTQLAESLTATLCSRGHSVSHIPEYLRLWCDTAGRTPRAEEQWAIANAQTARISQAPVATYLIADTTALMTAVYSELLFGDDSLYAIALEQQRSFDLTLVMGLDLPWAADPLRDGPHSQAPVDVRLRAALARGNLPYQVVYGKNLARIQNALLAIESITAGAGEISARGRFSSKNSVPWIWNCEKCSDPECEHRLFSSLLNR
;
A
#
# COMPACT_ATOMS: atom_id res chain seq x y z
N MET A 1 -13.73 0.52 -12.05
CA MET A 1 -12.28 0.62 -11.89
C MET A 1 -11.96 0.15 -10.49
N ILE A 2 -11.08 -0.83 -10.34
CA ILE A 2 -10.60 -1.31 -9.04
C ILE A 2 -9.37 -0.50 -8.66
N LYS A 3 -9.40 0.17 -7.51
CA LYS A 3 -8.33 1.04 -7.02
C LYS A 3 -7.51 0.32 -5.97
N ILE A 4 -6.20 0.25 -6.21
CA ILE A 4 -5.22 -0.43 -5.37
C ILE A 4 -4.21 0.61 -4.87
N ALA A 5 -4.09 0.74 -3.55
CA ALA A 5 -3.09 1.58 -2.91
C ALA A 5 -1.88 0.75 -2.48
N LEU A 6 -0.69 1.23 -2.79
CA LEU A 6 0.58 0.67 -2.32
C LEU A 6 1.17 1.61 -1.25
N LEU A 7 1.25 1.11 -0.02
CA LEU A 7 1.73 1.85 1.15
C LEU A 7 2.93 1.15 1.78
N GLY A 8 3.72 1.87 2.56
CA GLY A 8 4.91 1.36 3.23
C GLY A 8 6.04 2.37 3.22
N ALA A 9 7.03 2.16 4.09
CA ALA A 9 8.18 3.05 4.23
C ALA A 9 8.99 3.21 2.93
N GLU A 10 9.86 4.20 2.87
CA GLU A 10 10.84 4.33 1.79
C GLU A 10 11.64 3.05 1.54
N SER A 11 12.05 2.84 0.29
CA SER A 11 12.91 1.71 -0.10
C SER A 11 12.37 0.30 0.24
N THR A 12 11.05 0.15 0.40
CA THR A 12 10.37 -1.15 0.61
C THR A 12 9.87 -1.81 -0.69
N GLY A 13 10.32 -1.32 -1.85
CA GLY A 13 10.01 -1.91 -3.16
C GLY A 13 8.64 -1.56 -3.76
N LYS A 14 7.93 -0.56 -3.23
CA LYS A 14 6.61 -0.12 -3.74
C LYS A 14 6.62 0.17 -5.24
N THR A 15 7.52 1.03 -5.70
CA THR A 15 7.58 1.46 -7.11
C THR A 15 7.86 0.28 -8.05
N GLN A 16 8.82 -0.57 -7.69
CA GLN A 16 9.11 -1.78 -8.46
C GLN A 16 7.92 -2.75 -8.51
N LEU A 17 7.19 -2.89 -7.40
CA LEU A 17 5.97 -3.69 -7.37
C LEU A 17 4.87 -3.07 -8.24
N ALA A 18 4.69 -1.75 -8.18
CA ALA A 18 3.69 -1.02 -8.96
C ALA A 18 3.91 -1.21 -10.48
N GLU A 19 5.16 -1.05 -10.92
CA GLU A 19 5.58 -1.27 -12.30
C GLU A 19 5.36 -2.72 -12.73
N SER A 20 5.77 -3.68 -11.88
CA SER A 20 5.62 -5.11 -12.16
C SER A 20 4.17 -5.56 -12.23
N LEU A 21 3.32 -5.06 -11.32
CA LEU A 21 1.87 -5.32 -11.35
C LEU A 21 1.23 -4.72 -12.60
N THR A 22 1.60 -3.48 -12.95
CA THR A 22 1.11 -2.82 -14.17
C THR A 22 1.46 -3.64 -15.40
N ALA A 23 2.73 -4.03 -15.57
CA ALA A 23 3.17 -4.85 -16.69
C ALA A 23 2.44 -6.20 -16.74
N THR A 24 2.29 -6.86 -15.59
CA THR A 24 1.61 -8.16 -15.51
C THR A 24 0.13 -8.07 -15.86
N LEU A 25 -0.60 -7.09 -15.30
CA LEU A 25 -2.03 -6.90 -15.57
C LEU A 25 -2.27 -6.49 -17.02
N CYS A 26 -1.43 -5.62 -17.60
CA CYS A 26 -1.48 -5.28 -19.03
C CYS A 26 -1.23 -6.51 -19.91
N SER A 27 -0.26 -7.38 -19.56
CA SER A 27 0.00 -8.63 -20.29
C SER A 27 -1.18 -9.62 -20.25
N ARG A 28 -2.04 -9.51 -19.22
CA ARG A 28 -3.29 -10.27 -19.07
C ARG A 28 -4.48 -9.60 -19.78
N GLY A 29 -4.26 -8.51 -20.52
CA GLY A 29 -5.28 -7.81 -21.30
C GLY A 29 -6.09 -6.76 -20.53
N HIS A 30 -5.67 -6.38 -19.33
CA HIS A 30 -6.35 -5.34 -18.56
C HIS A 30 -5.75 -3.95 -18.86
N SER A 31 -6.61 -2.92 -18.84
CA SER A 31 -6.12 -1.54 -18.82
C SER A 31 -5.75 -1.13 -17.39
N VAL A 32 -4.61 -0.46 -17.23
CA VAL A 32 -4.10 -0.04 -15.93
C VAL A 32 -3.69 1.44 -15.95
N SER A 33 -4.20 2.21 -14.99
CA SER A 33 -3.73 3.56 -14.69
C SER A 33 -2.78 3.54 -13.51
N HIS A 34 -1.47 3.64 -13.77
CA HIS A 34 -0.45 3.72 -12.73
C HIS A 34 -0.17 5.18 -12.35
N ILE A 35 -0.33 5.51 -11.07
CA ILE A 35 -0.09 6.84 -10.51
C ILE A 35 1.16 6.78 -9.61
N PRO A 36 2.30 7.33 -10.07
CA PRO A 36 3.56 7.28 -9.32
C PRO A 36 3.62 8.34 -8.20
N GLU A 37 4.70 8.26 -7.41
CA GLU A 37 4.87 9.03 -6.19
C GLU A 37 5.16 10.50 -6.53
N TYR A 38 4.22 11.39 -6.24
CA TYR A 38 4.39 12.82 -6.51
C TYR A 38 5.53 13.44 -5.70
N LEU A 39 5.74 12.98 -4.46
CA LEU A 39 6.82 13.47 -3.61
C LEU A 39 8.19 13.31 -4.27
N ARG A 40 8.43 12.19 -4.97
CA ARG A 40 9.68 11.96 -5.71
C ARG A 40 9.87 13.00 -6.81
N LEU A 41 8.85 13.19 -7.64
CA LEU A 41 8.86 14.22 -8.69
C LEU A 41 9.10 15.62 -8.12
N TRP A 42 8.47 15.93 -6.98
CA TRP A 42 8.63 17.21 -6.30
C TRP A 42 10.08 17.40 -5.82
N CYS A 43 10.67 16.40 -5.17
CA CYS A 43 12.06 16.43 -4.68
C CYS A 43 13.06 16.57 -5.84
N ASP A 44 12.87 15.84 -6.94
CA ASP A 44 13.73 15.91 -8.12
C ASP A 44 13.71 17.33 -8.73
N THR A 45 12.54 17.97 -8.73
CA THR A 45 12.36 19.33 -9.25
C THR A 45 12.94 20.38 -8.30
N ALA A 46 12.73 20.22 -6.98
CA ALA A 46 13.15 21.17 -5.96
C ALA A 46 14.63 21.02 -5.56
N GLY A 47 15.25 19.87 -5.84
CA GLY A 47 16.61 19.53 -5.44
C GLY A 47 16.80 19.36 -3.93
N ARG A 48 15.71 19.12 -3.17
CA ARG A 48 15.72 18.99 -1.70
C ARG A 48 14.50 18.23 -1.18
N THR A 49 14.52 17.90 0.10
CA THR A 49 13.34 17.40 0.82
C THR A 49 12.36 18.53 1.16
N PRO A 50 11.05 18.23 1.30
CA PRO A 50 10.06 19.24 1.64
C PRO A 50 10.09 19.65 3.11
N ARG A 51 9.64 20.87 3.38
CA ARG A 51 9.43 21.41 4.73
C ARG A 51 8.04 21.07 5.25
N ALA A 52 7.78 21.37 6.51
CA ALA A 52 6.50 21.11 7.17
C ALA A 52 5.33 21.79 6.42
N GLU A 53 5.49 23.07 6.05
CA GLU A 53 4.46 23.85 5.37
C GLU A 53 4.14 23.36 3.94
N GLU A 54 4.98 22.50 3.37
CA GLU A 54 4.83 21.99 2.00
C GLU A 54 4.08 20.64 1.96
N GLN A 55 3.94 19.95 3.10
CA GLN A 55 3.35 18.61 3.18
C GLN A 55 1.89 18.60 2.69
N TRP A 56 1.10 19.61 3.03
CA TRP A 56 -0.30 19.71 2.61
C TRP A 56 -0.45 19.79 1.08
N ALA A 57 0.38 20.61 0.43
CA ALA A 57 0.34 20.77 -1.02
C ALA A 57 0.75 19.47 -1.74
N ILE A 58 1.73 18.76 -1.20
CA ILE A 58 2.20 17.46 -1.71
C ILE A 58 1.10 16.39 -1.57
N ALA A 59 0.47 16.29 -0.39
CA ALA A 59 -0.63 15.36 -0.15
C ALA A 59 -1.83 15.60 -1.09
N ASN A 60 -2.19 16.87 -1.30
CA ASN A 60 -3.26 17.24 -2.22
C ASN A 60 -2.91 17.00 -3.69
N ALA A 61 -1.68 17.26 -4.09
CA ALA A 61 -1.23 16.96 -5.44
C ALA A 61 -1.29 15.46 -5.73
N GLN A 62 -0.85 14.59 -4.80
CA GLN A 62 -1.00 13.14 -4.94
C GLN A 62 -2.48 12.75 -5.08
N THR A 63 -3.34 13.29 -4.21
CA THR A 63 -4.79 13.02 -4.22
C THR A 63 -5.44 13.45 -5.54
N ALA A 64 -5.08 14.63 -6.05
CA ALA A 64 -5.59 15.15 -7.32
C ALA A 64 -5.18 14.25 -8.49
N ARG A 65 -3.92 13.81 -8.55
CA ARG A 65 -3.43 12.90 -9.60
C ARG A 65 -4.16 11.55 -9.59
N ILE A 66 -4.44 11.00 -8.41
CA ILE A 66 -5.24 9.78 -8.26
C ILE A 66 -6.68 10.01 -8.78
N SER A 67 -7.27 11.15 -8.43
CA SER A 67 -8.67 11.46 -8.80
C SER A 67 -8.84 11.78 -10.29
N GLN A 68 -7.80 12.31 -10.93
CA GLN A 68 -7.77 12.65 -12.35
C GLN A 68 -7.22 11.52 -13.24
N ALA A 69 -6.92 10.36 -12.65
CA ALA A 69 -6.40 9.22 -13.37
C ALA A 69 -7.35 8.81 -14.53
N PRO A 70 -6.82 8.46 -15.72
CA PRO A 70 -7.63 7.96 -16.82
C PRO A 70 -8.47 6.75 -16.40
N VAL A 71 -9.65 6.59 -17.00
CA VAL A 71 -10.51 5.42 -16.77
C VAL A 71 -9.81 4.16 -17.26
N ALA A 72 -9.72 3.16 -16.40
CA ALA A 72 -9.07 1.88 -16.65
C ALA A 72 -9.75 0.77 -15.81
N THR A 73 -9.40 -0.48 -16.10
CA THR A 73 -9.83 -1.64 -15.30
C THR A 73 -9.28 -1.54 -13.89
N TYR A 74 -7.98 -1.27 -13.77
CA TYR A 74 -7.27 -1.09 -12.51
C TYR A 74 -6.63 0.29 -12.41
N LEU A 75 -6.61 0.84 -11.21
CA LEU A 75 -5.75 1.98 -10.85
C LEU A 75 -4.80 1.51 -9.76
N ILE A 76 -3.51 1.75 -9.96
CA ILE A 76 -2.47 1.46 -8.97
C ILE A 76 -1.86 2.78 -8.53
N ALA A 77 -1.97 3.11 -7.24
CA ALA A 77 -1.37 4.30 -6.66
C ALA A 77 -0.15 3.93 -5.81
N ASP A 78 1.04 4.33 -6.27
CA ASP A 78 2.27 4.36 -5.48
C ASP A 78 2.61 5.83 -5.22
N THR A 79 2.17 6.47 -4.16
CA THR A 79 1.48 5.99 -2.98
C THR A 79 0.21 6.83 -2.78
N THR A 80 -0.28 7.01 -1.57
CA THR A 80 -1.41 7.89 -1.25
C THR A 80 -0.99 9.03 -0.32
N ALA A 81 -1.90 9.99 -0.11
CA ALA A 81 -1.69 11.08 0.85
C ALA A 81 -1.44 10.58 2.29
N LEU A 82 -1.81 9.32 2.59
CA LEU A 82 -1.59 8.73 3.91
C LEU A 82 -0.11 8.59 4.24
N MET A 83 0.74 8.28 3.26
CA MET A 83 2.18 8.25 3.51
C MET A 83 2.71 9.64 3.83
N THR A 84 2.27 10.68 3.12
CA THR A 84 2.65 12.07 3.44
C THR A 84 2.22 12.46 4.85
N ALA A 85 1.01 12.08 5.28
CA ALA A 85 0.53 12.32 6.65
C ALA A 85 1.41 11.62 7.71
N VAL A 86 1.78 10.36 7.48
CA VAL A 86 2.66 9.59 8.38
C VAL A 86 4.03 10.25 8.52
N TYR A 87 4.64 10.69 7.41
CA TYR A 87 5.92 11.40 7.48
C TYR A 87 5.79 12.79 8.10
N SER A 88 4.68 13.49 7.89
CA SER A 88 4.44 14.80 8.52
C SER A 88 4.42 14.69 10.05
N GLU A 89 3.75 13.66 10.58
CA GLU A 89 3.75 13.40 12.02
C GLU A 89 5.14 13.05 12.52
N LEU A 90 5.85 12.15 11.84
CA LEU A 90 7.16 11.67 12.30
C LEU A 90 8.25 12.74 12.26
N LEU A 91 8.28 13.58 11.23
CA LEU A 91 9.34 14.56 11.03
C LEU A 91 9.02 15.92 11.67
N PHE A 92 7.74 16.29 11.74
CA PHE A 92 7.33 17.65 12.14
C PHE A 92 6.31 17.66 13.29
N GLY A 93 5.83 16.51 13.75
CA GLY A 93 4.80 16.43 14.78
C GLY A 93 3.43 16.93 14.31
N ASP A 94 3.20 17.01 13.00
CA ASP A 94 1.96 17.49 12.40
C ASP A 94 1.04 16.32 12.01
N ASP A 95 -0.11 16.21 12.68
CA ASP A 95 -1.12 15.19 12.43
C ASP A 95 -2.33 15.71 11.63
N SER A 96 -2.32 16.98 11.22
CA SER A 96 -3.45 17.65 10.57
C SER A 96 -3.87 17.03 9.24
N LEU A 97 -2.94 16.33 8.57
CA LEU A 97 -3.17 15.69 7.28
C LEU A 97 -3.95 14.38 7.37
N TYR A 98 -4.03 13.75 8.54
CA TYR A 98 -4.65 12.42 8.65
C TYR A 98 -6.13 12.40 8.25
N ALA A 99 -6.89 13.44 8.59
CA ALA A 99 -8.33 13.47 8.31
C ALA A 99 -8.61 13.34 6.80
N ILE A 100 -7.94 14.17 5.99
CA ILE A 100 -8.09 14.15 4.53
C ILE A 100 -7.46 12.90 3.91
N ALA A 101 -6.33 12.44 4.45
CA ALA A 101 -5.62 11.30 3.91
C ALA A 101 -6.37 9.98 4.15
N LEU A 102 -6.97 9.79 5.33
CA LEU A 102 -7.78 8.63 5.64
C LEU A 102 -9.08 8.61 4.82
N GLU A 103 -9.69 9.77 4.60
CA GLU A 103 -10.87 9.87 3.74
C GLU A 103 -10.56 9.49 2.30
N GLN A 104 -9.43 9.98 1.77
CA GLN A 104 -8.95 9.58 0.45
C GLN A 104 -8.63 8.07 0.39
N GLN A 105 -8.02 7.52 1.45
CA GLN A 105 -7.67 6.10 1.54
C GLN A 105 -8.91 5.19 1.53
N ARG A 106 -10.04 5.63 2.10
CA ARG A 106 -11.32 4.89 2.04
C ARG A 106 -11.84 4.65 0.63
N SER A 107 -11.40 5.46 -0.34
CA SER A 107 -11.83 5.32 -1.72
C SER A 107 -11.14 4.16 -2.47
N PHE A 108 -10.19 3.46 -1.85
CA PHE A 108 -9.50 2.31 -2.43
C PHE A 108 -10.20 0.99 -2.10
N ASP A 109 -10.28 0.10 -3.08
CA ASP A 109 -10.84 -1.25 -2.92
C ASP A 109 -9.85 -2.20 -2.23
N LEU A 110 -8.55 -1.95 -2.39
CA LEU A 110 -7.48 -2.75 -1.78
C LEU A 110 -6.32 -1.85 -1.32
N THR A 111 -5.91 -2.04 -0.08
CA THR A 111 -4.69 -1.42 0.48
C THR A 111 -3.65 -2.49 0.71
N LEU A 112 -2.50 -2.38 0.03
CA LEU A 112 -1.34 -3.25 0.21
C LEU A 112 -0.25 -2.51 0.99
N VAL A 113 0.15 -3.04 2.14
CA VAL A 113 1.26 -2.52 2.95
C VAL A 113 2.50 -3.37 2.69
N MET A 114 3.62 -2.76 2.33
CA MET A 114 4.86 -3.49 2.07
C MET A 114 5.48 -3.98 3.39
N GLY A 115 5.79 -5.28 3.44
CA GLY A 115 6.57 -5.85 4.53
C GLY A 115 8.02 -5.35 4.54
N LEU A 116 8.65 -5.42 5.71
CA LEU A 116 10.05 -5.01 5.96
C LEU A 116 11.06 -6.17 5.75
N ASP A 117 10.77 -7.10 4.83
CA ASP A 117 11.56 -8.30 4.53
C ASP A 117 12.63 -8.12 3.46
N LEU A 118 12.71 -6.92 2.85
CA LEU A 118 13.76 -6.56 1.90
C LEU A 118 14.96 -5.96 2.65
N PRO A 119 16.20 -6.29 2.27
CA PRO A 119 17.37 -5.59 2.80
C PRO A 119 17.29 -4.12 2.41
N TRP A 120 17.58 -3.23 3.35
CA TRP A 120 17.62 -1.80 3.08
C TRP A 120 18.67 -1.49 2.00
N ALA A 121 18.30 -0.66 1.03
CA ALA A 121 19.19 -0.14 0.01
C ALA A 121 19.45 1.34 0.30
N ALA A 122 20.73 1.74 0.27
CA ALA A 122 21.12 3.11 0.55
C ALA A 122 20.56 4.10 -0.47
N ASP A 123 19.85 5.11 0.03
CA ASP A 123 19.35 6.26 -0.75
C ASP A 123 20.04 7.53 -0.21
N PRO A 124 20.81 8.28 -1.03
CA PRO A 124 21.54 9.48 -0.61
C PRO A 124 20.67 10.60 -0.03
N LEU A 125 19.36 10.59 -0.31
CA LEU A 125 18.41 11.62 0.12
C LEU A 125 17.59 11.21 1.35
N ARG A 126 17.84 10.03 1.96
CA ARG A 126 16.97 9.46 3.00
C ARG A 126 17.72 8.88 4.18
N ASP A 127 17.05 8.90 5.33
CA ASP A 127 17.57 8.35 6.57
C ASP A 127 17.66 6.81 6.51
N GLY A 128 18.63 6.25 7.24
CA GLY A 128 19.03 4.84 7.18
C GLY A 128 17.94 3.80 7.52
N PRO A 129 18.29 2.49 7.57
CA PRO A 129 17.35 1.39 7.81
C PRO A 129 16.46 1.54 9.05
N HIS A 130 16.94 2.27 10.06
CA HIS A 130 16.23 2.53 11.31
C HIS A 130 14.97 3.40 11.15
N SER A 131 14.76 4.07 10.01
CA SER A 131 13.57 4.89 9.74
C SER A 131 12.34 4.06 9.35
N GLN A 132 12.53 2.85 8.80
CA GLN A 132 11.42 2.09 8.21
C GLN A 132 10.44 1.52 9.25
N ALA A 133 10.94 1.01 10.37
CA ALA A 133 10.10 0.43 11.42
C ALA A 133 9.18 1.46 12.11
N PRO A 134 9.67 2.66 12.52
CA PRO A 134 8.79 3.71 13.01
C PRO A 134 7.69 4.11 12.01
N VAL A 135 8.03 4.20 10.72
CA VAL A 135 7.06 4.51 9.66
C VAL A 135 5.99 3.41 9.53
N ASP A 136 6.38 2.14 9.53
CA ASP A 136 5.44 1.02 9.47
C ASP A 136 4.48 1.01 10.67
N VAL A 137 5.01 1.19 11.89
CA VAL A 137 4.21 1.27 13.11
C VAL A 137 3.19 2.40 13.03
N ARG A 138 3.60 3.60 12.60
CA ARG A 138 2.70 4.75 12.45
C ARG A 138 1.65 4.55 11.37
N LEU A 139 2.04 3.99 10.22
CA LEU A 139 1.13 3.67 9.13
C LEU A 139 0.04 2.70 9.59
N ARG A 140 0.42 1.61 10.26
CA ARG A 140 -0.53 0.61 10.78
C ARG A 140 -1.45 1.20 11.84
N ALA A 141 -0.91 2.04 12.73
CA ALA A 141 -1.71 2.75 13.71
C ALA A 141 -2.73 3.70 13.05
N ALA A 142 -2.35 4.40 11.98
CA ALA A 142 -3.24 5.29 11.24
C ALA A 142 -4.35 4.51 10.52
N LEU A 143 -4.00 3.39 9.85
CA LEU A 143 -4.98 2.50 9.20
C LEU A 143 -5.95 1.91 10.22
N ALA A 144 -5.47 1.46 11.38
CA ALA A 144 -6.29 0.96 12.47
C ALA A 144 -7.24 2.05 13.01
N ARG A 145 -6.74 3.27 13.26
CA ARG A 145 -7.56 4.43 13.69
C ARG A 145 -8.64 4.77 12.67
N GLY A 146 -8.34 4.63 11.38
CA GLY A 146 -9.29 4.84 10.30
C GLY A 146 -10.29 3.69 10.08
N ASN A 147 -10.11 2.56 10.78
CA ASN A 147 -10.78 1.28 10.53
C ASN A 147 -10.67 0.83 9.07
N LEU A 148 -9.47 0.96 8.49
CA LEU A 148 -9.20 0.64 7.10
C LEU A 148 -8.50 -0.71 6.99
N PRO A 149 -9.11 -1.69 6.29
CA PRO A 149 -8.48 -2.98 6.09
C PRO A 149 -7.28 -2.83 5.16
N TYR A 150 -6.24 -3.63 5.42
CA TYR A 150 -5.07 -3.73 4.57
C TYR A 150 -4.55 -5.15 4.57
N GLN A 151 -3.78 -5.50 3.54
CA GLN A 151 -3.04 -6.74 3.46
C GLN A 151 -1.55 -6.44 3.37
N VAL A 152 -0.76 -7.15 4.18
CA VAL A 152 0.70 -7.02 4.13
C VAL A 152 1.24 -7.90 3.00
N VAL A 153 2.13 -7.34 2.19
CA VAL A 153 2.79 -8.06 1.09
C VAL A 153 4.25 -8.29 1.45
N TYR A 154 4.59 -9.57 1.60
CA TYR A 154 5.95 -10.06 1.77
C TYR A 154 6.46 -10.75 0.50
N GLY A 155 7.76 -11.03 0.48
CA GLY A 155 8.42 -11.81 -0.54
C GLY A 155 9.48 -11.00 -1.29
N LYS A 156 10.33 -11.72 -2.02
CA LYS A 156 11.38 -11.15 -2.87
C LYS A 156 11.06 -11.42 -4.33
N ASN A 157 11.40 -10.49 -5.21
CA ASN A 157 11.26 -10.63 -6.67
C ASN A 157 9.85 -11.11 -7.07
N LEU A 158 9.76 -12.19 -7.85
CA LEU A 158 8.50 -12.76 -8.35
C LEU A 158 7.51 -13.17 -7.25
N ALA A 159 7.99 -13.63 -6.09
CA ALA A 159 7.11 -14.05 -5.00
C ALA A 159 6.28 -12.87 -4.45
N ARG A 160 6.88 -11.67 -4.38
CA ARG A 160 6.17 -10.46 -3.95
C ARG A 160 5.06 -10.09 -4.92
N ILE A 161 5.37 -10.16 -6.21
CA ILE A 161 4.42 -9.87 -7.29
C ILE A 161 3.25 -10.87 -7.23
N GLN A 162 3.55 -12.15 -7.05
CA GLN A 162 2.53 -13.19 -6.94
C GLN A 162 1.62 -13.00 -5.72
N ASN A 163 2.19 -12.68 -4.55
CA ASN A 163 1.41 -12.39 -3.35
C ASN A 163 0.47 -11.18 -3.53
N ALA A 164 0.95 -10.12 -4.19
CA ALA A 164 0.12 -8.96 -4.50
C ALA A 164 -0.97 -9.28 -5.52
N LEU A 165 -0.69 -10.11 -6.54
CA LEU A 165 -1.69 -10.56 -7.51
C LEU A 165 -2.78 -11.42 -6.85
N LEU A 166 -2.42 -12.32 -5.95
CA LEU A 166 -3.39 -13.12 -5.19
C LEU A 166 -4.32 -12.24 -4.35
N ALA A 167 -3.79 -11.18 -3.74
CA ALA A 167 -4.60 -10.20 -3.02
C ALA A 167 -5.59 -9.48 -3.95
N ILE A 168 -5.14 -9.05 -5.12
CA ILE A 168 -6.00 -8.41 -6.14
C ILE A 168 -7.07 -9.41 -6.63
N GLU A 169 -6.69 -10.63 -6.96
CA GLU A 169 -7.60 -11.67 -7.44
C GLU A 169 -8.68 -12.03 -6.40
N SER A 170 -8.35 -11.98 -5.11
CA SER A 170 -9.31 -12.28 -4.04
C SER A 170 -10.50 -11.31 -4.00
N ILE A 171 -10.26 -10.03 -4.30
CA ILE A 171 -11.32 -9.01 -4.30
C ILE A 171 -12.07 -8.95 -5.64
N THR A 172 -11.45 -9.39 -6.74
CA THR A 172 -12.10 -9.41 -8.05
C THR A 172 -12.93 -10.67 -8.27
N ALA A 173 -12.48 -11.84 -7.78
CA ALA A 173 -13.24 -13.08 -7.82
C ALA A 173 -14.50 -13.01 -6.95
N GLY A 174 -14.40 -12.39 -5.76
CA GLY A 174 -15.56 -12.14 -4.88
C GLY A 174 -16.62 -11.22 -5.48
N ALA A 175 -16.28 -10.39 -6.47
CA ALA A 175 -17.23 -9.54 -7.18
C ALA A 175 -18.02 -10.29 -8.28
N GLY A 176 -17.56 -11.48 -8.70
CA GLY A 176 -18.15 -12.27 -9.78
C GLY A 176 -19.07 -13.42 -9.33
N GLU A 177 -19.04 -13.83 -8.06
CA GLU A 177 -19.70 -15.07 -7.58
C GLU A 177 -21.07 -14.88 -6.91
N ILE A 178 -21.81 -13.79 -7.18
CA ILE A 178 -23.24 -13.70 -6.81
C ILE A 178 -24.16 -14.26 -7.92
N SER A 179 -23.62 -14.65 -9.08
CA SER A 179 -24.45 -15.08 -10.21
C SER A 179 -23.88 -16.25 -11.01
N ALA A 180 -23.73 -17.42 -10.38
CA ALA A 180 -23.91 -18.73 -11.05
C ALA A 180 -23.83 -19.87 -10.03
N ARG A 181 -24.66 -20.89 -10.24
CA ARG A 181 -24.95 -22.01 -9.34
C ARG A 181 -23.75 -22.90 -9.05
N GLY A 182 -23.51 -23.21 -7.77
CA GLY A 182 -22.70 -24.34 -7.33
C GLY A 182 -22.82 -24.57 -5.83
N ARG A 183 -23.71 -25.48 -5.41
CA ARG A 183 -23.87 -25.89 -4.02
C ARG A 183 -22.57 -26.54 -3.49
N PHE A 184 -21.91 -25.88 -2.55
CA PHE A 184 -21.28 -26.54 -1.40
C PHE A 184 -21.66 -25.78 -0.13
N SER A 185 -22.55 -26.39 0.65
CA SER A 185 -22.91 -25.92 1.98
C SER A 185 -21.96 -26.55 2.99
N SER A 186 -21.18 -25.73 3.68
CA SER A 186 -20.95 -25.90 5.12
C SER A 186 -20.38 -24.61 5.74
N LYS A 187 -21.32 -23.81 6.25
CA LYS A 187 -21.32 -23.00 7.49
C LYS A 187 -19.98 -22.40 7.98
N ASN A 188 -20.05 -21.08 8.22
CA ASN A 188 -19.10 -20.18 8.88
C ASN A 188 -18.01 -19.55 8.01
N SER A 189 -18.40 -18.80 6.98
CA SER A 189 -17.57 -17.71 6.46
C SER A 189 -17.84 -16.44 7.29
N VAL A 190 -17.28 -16.39 8.48
CA VAL A 190 -16.92 -15.08 9.06
C VAL A 190 -15.92 -14.47 8.05
N PRO A 191 -16.06 -13.21 7.63
CA PRO A 191 -15.00 -12.56 6.87
C PRO A 191 -13.73 -12.73 7.67
N TRP A 192 -12.71 -13.38 7.11
CA TRP A 192 -11.45 -13.62 7.80
C TRP A 192 -10.74 -12.27 8.00
N ILE A 193 -11.16 -11.56 9.04
CA ILE A 193 -10.47 -10.41 9.61
C ILE A 193 -9.34 -11.02 10.43
N TRP A 194 -8.15 -11.09 9.84
CA TRP A 194 -6.92 -11.33 10.60
C TRP A 194 -6.63 -10.08 11.44
N ASN A 195 -7.37 -9.92 12.53
CA ASN A 195 -6.96 -9.04 13.62
C ASN A 195 -5.89 -9.79 14.41
N CYS A 196 -4.62 -9.59 14.03
CA CYS A 196 -3.52 -9.93 14.91
C CYS A 196 -3.47 -8.87 16.03
N GLU A 197 -4.34 -9.01 17.04
CA GLU A 197 -4.40 -8.09 18.20
C GLU A 197 -3.10 -8.08 19.05
N LYS A 198 -2.06 -8.86 18.70
CA LYS A 198 -0.82 -8.97 19.50
C LYS A 198 0.51 -9.04 18.74
N CYS A 199 0.56 -9.00 17.41
CA CYS A 199 1.85 -9.06 16.69
C CYS A 199 1.96 -8.07 15.53
N SER A 200 1.78 -6.77 15.81
CA SER A 200 2.30 -5.70 14.91
C SER A 200 3.85 -5.63 14.93
N ASP A 201 4.52 -6.77 15.09
CA ASP A 201 5.96 -6.91 14.97
C ASP A 201 6.26 -7.53 13.58
N PRO A 202 6.85 -6.76 12.66
CA PRO A 202 7.20 -7.24 11.33
C PRO A 202 8.08 -8.50 11.32
N GLU A 203 8.94 -8.70 12.33
CA GLU A 203 9.75 -9.92 12.44
C GLU A 203 8.90 -11.13 12.85
N CYS A 204 7.97 -10.95 13.78
CA CYS A 204 7.01 -11.97 14.19
C CYS A 204 6.12 -12.41 13.02
N GLU A 205 5.57 -11.44 12.27
CA GLU A 205 4.78 -11.68 11.06
C GLU A 205 5.61 -12.42 10.01
N HIS A 206 6.83 -11.96 9.72
CA HIS A 206 7.71 -12.59 8.72
C HIS A 206 8.08 -14.03 9.10
N ARG A 207 8.37 -14.31 10.38
CA ARG A 207 8.67 -15.67 10.87
C ARG A 207 7.44 -16.57 10.77
N LEU A 208 6.26 -16.09 11.16
CA LEU A 208 5.00 -16.84 11.04
C LEU A 208 4.72 -17.19 9.58
N PHE A 209 4.74 -16.21 8.67
CA PHE A 209 4.47 -16.44 7.25
C PHE A 209 5.51 -17.34 6.58
N SER A 210 6.80 -17.18 6.89
CA SER A 210 7.85 -18.05 6.36
C SER A 210 7.72 -19.49 6.85
N SER A 211 7.21 -19.71 8.07
CA SER A 211 6.98 -21.07 8.60
C SER A 211 5.78 -21.78 7.95
N LEU A 212 4.77 -21.03 7.49
CA LEU A 212 3.58 -21.56 6.84
C LEU A 212 3.81 -21.91 5.36
N LEU A 213 4.72 -21.22 4.68
CA LEU A 213 5.09 -21.48 3.28
C LEU A 213 6.08 -22.64 3.10
N ASN A 214 6.72 -23.11 4.18
CA ASN A 214 7.70 -24.20 4.18
C ASN A 214 7.13 -25.56 4.64
N ARG A 215 5.80 -25.74 4.59
CA ARG A 215 5.10 -27.02 4.82
C ARG A 215 4.35 -27.44 3.57
#